data_AF-A0AAE3WEG5-F1
#
_entry.id   AF-A0AAE3WEG5-F1
#
_cell.length_a   1.000
_cell.length_b   1.000
_cell.length_c   1.000
_cell.angle_alpha   90.00
_cell.angle_beta   90.00
_cell.angle_gamma   90.00
#
_symmetry.space_group_name_H-M   'P 1'
#
loop_
_entity.id
_entity.type
_entity.pdbx_description
1 polymer ?
#
loop_
_entity_poly.entity_id
_entity_poly.type
_entity_poly.pdbx_seq_one_letter_code
_entity_poly.pdbx_strand_id
1 'polypeptide(L)'
;MGATRAWISLMALSASTTLIALIGQTGLIVALAILMLAWAKALIILRSYLGLAAAPAWGRGFAIVLGAYMILAMALVAMAGAA
;
A
#
# COMPACT_ATOMS: atom_id res chain seq x y z
N MET A 1 -5.05 -14.66 6.82
CA MET A 1 -6.36 -14.39 6.19
C MET A 1 -6.55 -15.39 5.06
N GLY A 2 -7.75 -15.98 4.92
CA GLY A 2 -8.05 -16.80 3.73
C GLY A 2 -8.10 -15.95 2.45
N ALA A 3 -7.96 -16.61 1.29
CA ALA A 3 -7.87 -15.95 -0.02
C ALA A 3 -9.07 -15.02 -0.29
N THR A 4 -10.30 -15.46 0.02
CA THR A 4 -11.51 -14.64 -0.17
C THR A 4 -11.49 -13.37 0.66
N ARG A 5 -11.03 -13.43 1.92
CA ARG A 5 -10.94 -12.24 2.78
C ARG A 5 -9.89 -11.26 2.26
N ALA A 6 -8.73 -11.77 1.82
CA ALA A 6 -7.70 -10.94 1.21
C ALA A 6 -8.21 -10.25 -0.06
N TRP A 7 -8.93 -10.97 -0.91
CA TRP A 7 -9.57 -10.42 -2.11
C TRP A 7 -10.58 -9.31 -1.78
N ILE A 8 -11.49 -9.53 -0.81
CA ILE A 8 -12.47 -8.51 -0.38
C ILE A 8 -11.73 -7.25 0.11
N SER A 9 -10.67 -7.41 0.91
CA SER A 9 -9.87 -6.27 1.37
C SER A 9 -9.22 -5.51 0.22
N LEU A 10 -8.69 -6.20 -0.80
CA LEU A 10 -8.11 -5.56 -1.98
C LEU A 10 -9.17 -4.82 -2.80
N MET A 11 -10.39 -5.36 -2.90
CA MET A 11 -11.52 -4.69 -3.55
C MET A 11 -11.92 -3.42 -2.80
N ALA A 12 -12.04 -3.49 -1.47
CA ALA A 12 -12.35 -2.33 -0.63
C ALA A 12 -11.28 -1.23 -0.77
N LEU A 13 -10.00 -1.59 -0.67
CA LEU A 13 -8.90 -0.64 -0.84
C LEU A 13 -8.88 0.00 -2.24
N SER A 14 -9.23 -0.77 -3.28
CA SER A 14 -9.30 -0.25 -4.64
C SER A 14 -10.50 0.70 -4.82
N ALA A 15 -11.65 0.40 -4.22
CA ALA A 15 -12.78 1.32 -4.18
C ALA A 15 -12.41 2.63 -3.47
N SER A 16 -11.67 2.57 -2.35
CA SER A 16 -11.16 3.77 -1.67
C SER A 16 -10.28 4.62 -2.58
N THR A 17 -9.35 4.02 -3.35
CA THR A 17 -8.54 4.77 -4.31
C THR A 17 -9.37 5.40 -5.42
N THR A 18 -10.41 4.70 -5.90
CA THR A 18 -11.33 5.23 -6.92
C THR A 18 -12.14 6.41 -6.38
N LEU A 19 -12.63 6.33 -5.15
CA LEU A 19 -13.35 7.43 -4.50
C LEU A 19 -12.47 8.68 -4.37
N ILE A 20 -11.21 8.51 -3.96
CA ILE A 20 -10.24 9.60 -3.90
C ILE A 20 -10.06 10.23 -5.29
N ALA A 21 -9.93 9.42 -6.34
CA ALA A 21 -9.79 9.91 -7.70
C ALA A 21 -11.04 10.66 -8.20
N LEU A 22 -12.24 10.19 -7.86
CA LEU A 22 -13.51 10.84 -8.24
C LEU A 22 -13.71 12.20 -7.58
N ILE A 23 -13.20 12.39 -6.36
CA ILE A 23 -13.24 13.70 -5.68
C ILE A 23 -12.42 14.75 -6.45
N GLY A 24 -11.40 14.32 -7.21
CA GLY A 24 -10.58 15.20 -8.05
C GLY A 24 -9.66 16.16 -7.28
N GLN A 25 -9.57 16.02 -5.95
CA GLN A 25 -8.62 16.78 -5.15
C GLN A 25 -7.19 16.30 -5.42
N THR A 26 -6.28 17.27 -5.48
CA THR A 26 -4.85 17.02 -5.65
C THR A 26 -4.08 17.67 -4.50
N GLY A 27 -2.82 17.26 -4.32
CA GLY A 27 -1.93 17.82 -3.31
C GLY A 27 -1.30 16.75 -2.42
N LEU A 28 -0.43 17.21 -1.53
CA LEU A 28 0.43 16.35 -0.71
C LEU A 28 -0.36 15.32 0.10
N ILE A 29 -1.43 15.74 0.77
CA ILE A 29 -2.25 14.85 1.62
C ILE A 29 -2.87 13.72 0.79
N VAL A 30 -3.39 14.05 -0.40
CA VAL A 30 -3.98 13.06 -1.32
C VAL A 30 -2.94 12.07 -1.81
N ALA A 31 -1.76 12.56 -2.20
CA ALA A 31 -0.66 11.70 -2.65
C ALA A 31 -0.18 10.74 -1.54
N LEU A 32 -0.04 11.23 -0.31
CA LEU A 32 0.31 10.40 0.85
C LEU A 32 -0.79 9.37 1.17
N ALA A 33 -2.06 9.75 1.06
CA ALA A 33 -3.18 8.83 1.26
C ALA A 33 -3.16 7.69 0.22
N ILE A 34 -2.91 8.01 -1.06
CA ILE A 34 -2.78 7.01 -2.13
C ILE A 34 -1.60 6.08 -1.86
N LEU A 35 -0.44 6.61 -1.46
CA LEU A 35 0.73 5.79 -1.10
C LEU A 35 0.42 4.87 0.09
N MET A 36 -0.30 5.35 1.10
CA MET A 36 -0.68 4.53 2.25
C MET A 36 -1.64 3.38 1.84
N LEU A 37 -2.61 3.65 0.96
CA LEU A 37 -3.49 2.63 0.40
C LEU A 37 -2.71 1.61 -0.44
N ALA A 38 -1.75 2.07 -1.26
CA ALA A 38 -0.88 1.20 -2.04
C ALA A 38 -0.03 0.29 -1.14
N TRP A 39 0.50 0.82 -0.04
CA TRP A 39 1.27 0.04 0.93
C TRP A 39 0.41 -1.06 1.56
N ALA A 40 -0.80 -0.73 2.00
CA ALA A 40 -1.74 -1.70 2.57
C ALA A 40 -2.04 -2.85 1.58
N LYS A 41 -2.29 -2.52 0.30
CA LYS A 41 -2.50 -3.52 -0.76
C LYS A 41 -1.27 -4.42 -0.93
N ALA A 42 -0.08 -3.84 -1.00
CA ALA A 42 1.16 -4.60 -1.14
C ALA A 42 1.36 -5.58 0.03
N LEU A 43 1.12 -5.16 1.28
CA LEU A 43 1.21 -6.05 2.45
C LEU A 43 0.22 -7.22 2.39
N ILE A 44 -1.00 -6.99 1.91
CA ILE A 44 -2.01 -8.06 1.74
C ILE A 44 -1.56 -9.06 0.67
N ILE A 45 -1.12 -8.58 -0.49
CA ILE A 45 -0.65 -9.44 -1.58
C ILE A 45 0.54 -10.28 -1.11
N LEU A 46 1.49 -9.63 -0.44
CA LEU A 46 2.72 -10.27 0.01
C LEU A 46 2.45 -11.35 1.08
N ARG A 47 1.53 -11.11 2.02
CA ARG A 47 1.18 -12.09 3.06
C ARG A 47 0.27 -13.21 2.56
N SER A 48 -0.75 -12.88 1.76
CA SER A 48 -1.84 -13.81 1.44
C SER A 48 -1.70 -14.50 0.09
N TYR A 49 -1.03 -13.88 -0.89
CA TYR A 49 -0.92 -14.44 -2.25
C TYR A 49 0.48 -15.02 -2.53
N LEU A 50 1.54 -14.41 -2.01
CA LEU A 50 2.90 -14.95 -2.10
C LEU A 50 3.19 -16.07 -1.09
N GLY A 51 2.20 -16.46 -0.27
CA GLY A 51 2.34 -17.55 0.69
C GLY A 51 3.34 -17.28 1.82
N LEU A 52 3.84 -16.06 1.98
CA LEU A 52 4.85 -15.73 3.00
C LEU A 52 4.35 -15.89 4.44
N ALA A 53 3.04 -16.06 4.63
CA ALA A 53 2.49 -16.50 5.91
C ALA A 53 3.08 -17.86 6.36
N ALA A 54 3.48 -18.72 5.43
CA ALA A 54 4.14 -20.00 5.72
C ALA A 54 5.67 -19.89 5.91
N ALA A 55 6.28 -18.73 5.61
CA ALA A 55 7.73 -18.50 5.67
C ALA A 55 8.07 -17.16 6.38
N PRO A 56 8.03 -17.11 7.72
CA PRO A 56 8.11 -15.86 8.49
C PRO A 56 9.45 -15.10 8.33
N ALA A 57 10.55 -15.82 8.11
CA ALA A 57 11.86 -15.20 7.90
C ALA A 57 11.90 -14.39 6.59
N TRP A 58 11.45 -14.99 5.48
CA TRP A 58 11.33 -14.32 4.18
C TRP A 58 10.32 -13.18 4.23
N GLY A 59 9.18 -13.40 4.89
CA GLY A 59 8.15 -12.37 5.08
C GLY A 59 8.68 -11.10 5.75
N ARG A 60 9.56 -11.22 6.75
CA ARG A 60 10.20 -10.07 7.39
C ARG A 60 11.13 -9.30 6.45
N GLY A 61 11.97 -10.01 5.69
CA GLY A 61 12.88 -9.37 4.73
C GLY A 61 12.12 -8.54 3.68
N PHE A 62 11.10 -9.12 3.05
CA PHE A 62 10.26 -8.39 2.11
C PHE A 62 9.50 -7.24 2.75
N ALA A 63 8.99 -7.39 3.97
CA ALA A 63 8.30 -6.31 4.68
C ALA A 63 9.24 -5.13 4.97
N ILE A 64 10.49 -5.39 5.33
CA ILE A 64 11.51 -4.34 5.55
C ILE A 64 11.81 -3.59 4.26
N VAL A 65 12.09 -4.32 3.17
CA VAL A 65 12.41 -3.71 1.87
C VAL A 65 11.22 -2.91 1.33
N LEU A 66 10.01 -3.47 1.41
CA LEU A 66 8.78 -2.78 1.02
C LEU A 66 8.56 -1.52 1.87
N GLY A 67 8.78 -1.60 3.19
CA GLY A 67 8.64 -0.46 4.08
C GLY A 67 9.64 0.65 3.75
N ALA A 68 10.91 0.31 3.54
CA ALA A 68 11.94 1.26 3.13
C ALA A 68 11.58 1.95 1.80
N TYR A 69 11.11 1.18 0.81
CA TYR A 69 10.66 1.71 -0.47
C TYR A 69 9.47 2.67 -0.31
N MET A 70 8.46 2.31 0.48
CA MET A 70 7.28 3.16 0.68
C MET A 70 7.60 4.44 1.45
N ILE A 71 8.48 4.37 2.46
CA ILE A 71 8.99 5.56 3.17
C ILE A 71 9.74 6.48 2.20
N LEU A 72 10.62 5.93 1.35
CA LEU A 72 11.31 6.71 0.33
C LEU A 72 10.32 7.39 -0.61
N ALA A 73 9.33 6.66 -1.13
CA ALA A 73 8.32 7.22 -2.03
C ALA A 73 7.50 8.34 -1.37
N MET A 74 7.13 8.19 -0.09
CA MET A 74 6.44 9.22 0.69
C MET A 74 7.33 10.45 0.89
N ALA A 75 8.63 10.25 1.20
CA ALA A 75 9.58 11.34 1.35
C ALA A 75 9.77 12.11 0.04
N LEU A 76 9.88 11.42 -1.10
CA LEU A 76 9.98 12.05 -2.42
C LEU A 76 8.74 12.88 -2.75
N VAL A 77 7.54 12.35 -2.47
CA VAL A 77 6.28 13.10 -2.64
C VAL A 77 6.22 14.32 -1.71
N ALA A 78 6.67 14.18 -0.47
CA ALA A 78 6.72 15.30 0.48
C ALA A 78 7.68 16.40 0.03
N MET A 79 8.85 16.03 -0.50
CA MET A 79 9.82 16.97 -1.06
C MET A 79 9.28 17.65 -2.33
N ALA A 80 8.62 16.88 -3.21
CA ALA A 80 8.03 17.42 -4.44
C ALA A 80 6.85 18.37 -4.17
N GLY A 81 6.04 18.10 -3.14
CA GLY A 81 4.94 18.97 -2.74
C GLY A 81 5.35 20.17 -1.88
N ALA A 82 6.60 20.22 -1.42
CA ALA A 82 7.19 21.34 -0.68
C ALA A 82 7.92 22.34 -1.59
N ALA A 83 8.10 22.01 -2.88
CA ALA A 83 8.66 22.87 -3.91
C ALA A 83 7.54 23.62 -4.66
#